data_AF-A0AAN6MEN8-F1
#
_entry.id   AF-A0AAN6MEN8-F1
#
_cell.length_a   1.000
_cell.length_b   1.000
_cell.length_c   1.000
_cell.angle_alpha   90.00
_cell.angle_beta   90.00
_cell.angle_gamma   90.00
#
_symmetry.space_group_name_H-M   'P 1'
#
loop_
_entity.id
_entity.type
_entity.pdbx_description
1 polymer ?
#
loop_
_entity_poly.entity_id
_entity_poly.type
_entity_poly.pdbx_seq_one_letter_code
_entity_poly.pdbx_strand_id
1 'polypeptide(L)'
;MAQMSASLGPGNQGLQVGQNLGSINAEFHLPPERRETPPAPSATIPFSRDPDFVNRGDILDQIDQRCSEPAARVALVGLGGVGKSQLAIEFAHR
;
A
#
# COMPACT_ATOMS: atom_id res chain seq x y z
N MET A 1 36.72 5.63 -29.54
CA MET A 1 35.98 5.29 -28.31
C MET A 1 34.53 5.71 -28.53
N ALA A 2 33.57 4.79 -28.41
CA ALA A 2 32.15 5.11 -28.52
C ALA A 2 31.45 4.63 -27.24
N GLN A 3 30.91 5.58 -26.48
CA GLN A 3 30.06 5.33 -25.33
C GLN A 3 28.72 5.98 -25.62
N MET A 4 27.62 5.25 -25.40
CA MET A 4 26.28 5.74 -25.61
C MET A 4 25.46 5.43 -24.35
N SER A 5 24.96 6.47 -23.69
CA SER A 5 24.00 6.34 -22.59
C SER A 5 22.59 6.30 -23.15
N ALA A 6 21.77 5.34 -22.71
CA ALA A 6 20.38 5.25 -23.11
C ALA A 6 19.48 5.23 -21.87
N SER A 7 18.42 6.03 -21.87
CA SER A 7 17.37 6.02 -20.87
C SER A 7 16.07 5.51 -21.50
N LEU A 8 15.51 4.43 -20.94
CA LEU A 8 14.24 3.86 -21.38
C LEU A 8 13.18 4.18 -20.31
N GLY A 9 12.68 5.41 -20.35
CA GLY A 9 11.68 5.89 -19.39
C GLY A 9 12.28 6.37 -18.04
N PRO A 10 11.46 7.05 -17.21
CA PRO A 10 11.93 7.83 -16.07
C PRO A 10 12.56 7.03 -14.92
N GLY A 11 12.46 5.68 -14.93
CA GLY A 11 13.01 4.81 -13.89
C GLY A 11 14.08 3.82 -14.37
N ASN A 12 14.36 3.75 -15.67
CA ASN A 12 15.26 2.72 -16.21
C ASN A 12 16.55 3.36 -16.73
N GLN A 13 17.63 3.21 -15.96
CA GLN A 13 18.96 3.67 -16.33
C GLN A 13 19.88 2.48 -16.58
N GLY A 14 20.63 2.52 -17.70
CA GLY A 14 21.58 1.48 -18.05
C GLY A 14 22.77 2.06 -18.81
N LEU A 15 23.92 1.38 -18.70
CA LEU A 15 25.15 1.73 -19.40
C LEU A 15 25.57 0.56 -20.28
N GLN A 16 25.69 0.79 -21.60
CA GLN A 16 26.21 -0.21 -22.53
C GLN A 16 27.56 0.25 -23.10
N VAL A 17 28.55 -0.65 -23.08
CA VAL A 17 29.92 -0.35 -23.51
C VAL A 17 30.40 -1.41 -24.51
N GLY A 18 30.86 -0.95 -25.68
CA GLY A 18 31.25 -1.83 -26.80
C GLY A 18 32.65 -2.43 -26.67
N GLN A 19 33.67 -1.61 -26.42
CA GLN A 19 35.04 -2.06 -26.15
C GLN A 19 35.71 -1.12 -25.13
N ASN A 20 36.29 -1.67 -24.07
CA ASN A 20 36.98 -0.91 -23.03
C ASN A 20 38.23 -1.68 -22.57
N LEU A 21 39.36 -0.97 -22.44
CA LEU A 21 40.67 -1.51 -22.07
C LEU A 21 41.16 -0.92 -20.72
N GLY A 22 40.26 -0.36 -19.91
CA GLY A 22 40.56 0.29 -18.63
C GLY A 22 39.44 0.06 -17.60
N SER A 23 39.38 0.89 -16.55
CA SER A 23 38.31 0.79 -15.54
C SER A 23 37.06 1.58 -15.95
N ILE A 24 35.88 1.03 -15.65
CA ILE A 24 34.58 1.68 -15.83
C ILE A 24 33.93 1.84 -14.46
N ASN A 25 33.64 3.08 -14.07
CA ASN A 25 32.81 3.40 -12.90
C ASN A 25 31.47 3.94 -13.39
N ALA A 26 30.38 3.30 -12.97
CA ALA A 26 29.02 3.71 -13.29
C ALA A 26 28.27 4.03 -12.00
N GLU A 27 28.04 5.31 -11.74
CA GLU A 27 27.26 5.78 -10.60
C GLU A 27 25.84 6.09 -11.04
N PHE A 28 24.88 5.29 -10.56
CA PHE A 28 23.46 5.50 -10.81
C PHE A 28 22.83 6.19 -9.60
N HIS A 29 22.62 7.50 -9.70
CA HIS A 29 21.90 8.27 -8.69
C HIS A 29 20.40 8.06 -8.88
N LEU A 30 19.89 6.95 -8.36
CA LEU A 30 18.45 6.69 -8.35
C LEU A 30 17.75 7.65 -7.38
N PRO A 31 16.61 8.24 -7.77
CA PRO A 31 15.80 8.99 -6.83
C PRO A 31 15.34 8.05 -5.70
N PRO A 32 15.16 8.56 -4.46
CA PRO A 32 14.63 7.75 -3.37
C PRO A 32 13.28 7.15 -3.79
N GLU A 33 13.12 5.84 -3.54
CA GLU A 33 11.90 5.10 -3.86
C GLU A 33 10.72 5.77 -3.16
N ARG A 34 9.84 6.38 -3.95
CA ARG A 34 8.65 7.04 -3.44
C ARG A 34 7.73 5.94 -2.91
N ARG A 35 7.41 5.97 -1.61
CA ARG A 35 6.32 5.16 -1.05
C ARG A 35 5.11 5.34 -1.98
N GLU A 36 4.67 4.27 -2.61
CA GLU A 36 3.52 4.34 -3.50
C GLU A 36 2.35 4.94 -2.71
N THR A 37 1.80 6.04 -3.20
CA THR A 37 0.54 6.56 -2.67
C THR A 37 -0.47 5.42 -2.84
N PRO A 38 -1.14 4.96 -1.77
CA PRO A 38 -2.15 3.93 -1.90
C PRO A 38 -3.11 4.31 -3.04
N PRO A 39 -3.37 3.40 -3.98
CA PRO A 39 -4.26 3.71 -5.09
C PRO A 39 -5.61 4.16 -4.54
N ALA A 40 -6.23 5.14 -5.19
CA ALA A 40 -7.58 5.54 -4.83
C ALA A 40 -8.49 4.30 -4.84
N PRO A 41 -9.37 4.12 -3.84
CA PRO A 41 -10.26 2.97 -3.81
C PRO A 41 -11.06 2.92 -5.11
N SER A 42 -11.14 1.74 -5.73
CA SER A 42 -11.85 1.55 -6.99
C SER A 42 -13.37 1.73 -6.84
N ALA A 43 -13.89 1.63 -5.61
CA ALA A 43 -15.26 1.99 -5.25
C ALA A 43 -15.35 2.26 -3.73
N THR A 44 -16.09 3.31 -3.35
CA THR A 44 -16.60 3.49 -1.99
C THR A 44 -18.07 3.09 -2.01
N ILE A 45 -18.39 1.91 -1.48
CA ILE A 45 -19.79 1.47 -1.38
C ILE A 45 -20.37 2.08 -0.10
N PRO A 46 -21.36 2.99 -0.19
CA PRO A 46 -21.92 3.65 0.99
C PRO A 46 -22.86 2.67 1.70
N PHE A 47 -22.30 1.83 2.56
CA PHE A 47 -23.11 1.11 3.54
C PHE A 47 -23.53 2.11 4.63
N SER A 48 -24.83 2.30 4.79
CA SER A 48 -25.37 3.11 5.89
C SER A 48 -25.01 2.49 7.23
N ARG A 49 -24.71 3.34 8.21
CA ARG A 49 -24.59 2.91 9.60
C ARG A 49 -25.92 2.30 10.06
N ASP A 50 -25.87 1.16 10.71
CA ASP A 50 -27.04 0.52 11.30
C ASP A 50 -27.41 1.27 12.61
N PRO A 51 -28.56 1.96 12.70
CA PRO A 51 -28.95 2.68 13.91
C PRO A 51 -29.24 1.74 15.09
N ASP A 52 -29.52 0.47 14.81
CA ASP A 52 -29.82 -0.56 15.80
C ASP A 52 -28.59 -1.43 16.11
N PHE A 53 -27.39 -0.99 15.71
CA PHE A 53 -26.15 -1.71 15.98
C PHE A 53 -25.94 -1.91 17.48
N VAL A 54 -25.95 -3.18 17.91
CA VAL A 54 -25.64 -3.55 19.29
C VAL A 54 -24.13 -3.68 19.45
N ASN A 55 -23.54 -2.85 20.31
CA ASN A 55 -22.11 -2.90 20.58
C ASN A 55 -21.69 -4.29 21.08
N ARG A 56 -20.68 -4.87 20.43
CA ARG A 56 -20.19 -6.25 20.64
C ARG A 56 -19.01 -6.29 21.63
N GLY A 57 -19.08 -5.52 22.71
CA GLY A 57 -18.04 -5.43 23.72
C GLY A 57 -16.82 -4.61 23.29
N ASP A 58 -15.62 -5.10 23.61
CA ASP A 58 -14.33 -4.44 23.39
C ASP A 58 -13.73 -4.64 21.99
N ILE A 59 -14.44 -5.34 21.09
CA ILE A 59 -13.91 -5.73 19.78
C ILE A 59 -13.57 -4.50 18.91
N LEU A 60 -14.39 -3.44 18.98
CA LEU A 60 -14.12 -2.22 18.22
C LEU A 60 -12.86 -1.51 18.70
N ASP A 61 -12.60 -1.53 20.01
CA ASP A 61 -11.37 -0.98 20.61
C ASP A 61 -10.15 -1.81 20.18
N GLN A 62 -10.29 -3.13 20.08
CA GLN A 62 -9.23 -4.00 19.55
C GLN A 62 -8.93 -3.73 18.07
N ILE A 63 -9.95 -3.41 17.26
CA ILE A 63 -9.76 -3.03 15.85
C ILE A 63 -9.03 -1.70 15.78
N ASP A 64 -9.46 -0.70 16.56
CA ASP A 64 -8.86 0.63 16.62
C ASP A 64 -7.36 0.56 16.99
N GLN A 65 -7.04 -0.18 18.05
CA GLN A 65 -5.67 -0.38 18.49
C GLN A 65 -4.78 -1.01 17.42
N ARG A 66 -5.30 -1.98 16.66
CA ARG A 66 -4.54 -2.65 15.59
C ARG A 66 -4.43 -1.80 14.34
N CYS A 67 -5.46 -1.01 14.01
CA CYS A 67 -5.48 -0.11 12.87
C CYS A 67 -4.62 1.15 13.07
N SER A 68 -4.35 1.52 14.33
CA SER A 68 -3.52 2.67 14.69
C SER A 68 -2.02 2.49 14.35
N GLU A 69 -1.59 1.26 14.08
CA GLU A 69 -0.19 0.99 13.71
C GLU A 69 0.14 1.49 12.28
N PRO A 70 1.35 2.03 12.05
CA PRO A 70 1.76 2.47 10.71
C PRO A 70 1.65 1.34 9.68
N ALA A 71 0.93 1.60 8.59
CA ALA A 71 0.67 0.64 7.51
C ALA A 71 -0.02 -0.66 7.98
N ALA A 72 -0.82 -0.60 9.06
CA ALA A 72 -1.59 -1.71 9.57
C ALA A 72 -2.53 -2.33 8.52
N ARG A 73 -2.71 -3.65 8.63
CA ARG A 73 -3.77 -4.39 7.94
C ARG A 73 -4.45 -5.31 8.95
N VAL A 74 -5.76 -5.16 9.08
CA VAL A 74 -6.57 -5.95 10.02
C VAL A 74 -7.58 -6.77 9.23
N ALA A 75 -7.71 -8.05 9.59
CA ALA A 75 -8.68 -8.96 9.00
C ALA A 75 -9.68 -9.44 10.06
N LEU A 76 -10.97 -9.34 9.76
CA LEU A 76 -12.04 -9.91 10.58
C LEU A 76 -12.39 -11.31 10.06
N VAL A 77 -12.21 -12.33 10.89
CA VAL A 77 -12.43 -13.75 10.54
C VAL A 77 -13.48 -14.38 11.46
N GLY A 78 -14.24 -15.34 10.95
CA GLY A 78 -15.28 -16.04 11.72
C GLY A 78 -16.39 -16.61 10.85
N LEU A 79 -17.31 -17.35 11.48
CA LEU A 79 -18.43 -18.04 10.82
C LEU A 79 -19.28 -17.09 9.95
N GLY A 80 -19.94 -17.64 8.93
CA GLY A 80 -20.95 -16.93 8.15
C GLY A 80 -22.07 -16.37 9.05
N GLY A 81 -22.57 -15.17 8.75
CA GLY A 81 -23.70 -14.57 9.48
C GLY A 81 -23.38 -13.96 10.85
N VAL A 82 -22.15 -14.08 11.40
CA VAL A 82 -21.82 -13.55 12.74
C VAL A 82 -21.77 -12.00 12.83
N GLY A 83 -21.86 -11.30 11.69
CA GLY A 83 -21.91 -9.83 11.65
C GLY A 83 -20.57 -9.12 11.41
N LYS A 84 -19.55 -9.80 10.86
CA LYS A 84 -18.23 -9.19 10.56
C LYS A 84 -18.33 -7.93 9.69
N SER A 85 -19.16 -7.97 8.65
CA SER A 85 -19.35 -6.82 7.77
C SER A 85 -20.01 -5.65 8.50
N GLN A 86 -21.01 -5.93 9.36
CA GLN A 86 -21.65 -4.90 10.19
C GLN A 86 -20.66 -4.26 11.16
N LEU A 87 -19.77 -5.06 11.75
CA LEU A 87 -18.70 -4.56 12.62
C LEU A 87 -17.71 -3.66 11.86
N ALA A 88 -17.31 -4.04 10.64
CA ALA A 88 -16.44 -3.22 9.80
C ALA A 88 -17.11 -1.91 9.38
N ILE A 89 -18.41 -1.96 9.05
CA ILE A 89 -19.20 -0.76 8.71
C ILE A 89 -19.28 0.16 9.92
N GLU A 90 -19.65 -0.35 11.09
CA GLU A 90 -19.71 0.45 12.32
C GLU A 90 -18.35 1.08 12.65
N PHE A 91 -17.24 0.34 12.50
CA PHE A 91 -15.90 0.89 12.70
C PHE A 91 -15.58 2.02 11.72
N ALA A 92 -15.94 1.88 10.44
CA ALA A 92 -15.66 2.90 9.41
C ALA A 92 -16.48 4.20 9.58
N HIS A 93 -17.55 4.18 10.37
CA HIS A 93 -18.36 5.36 10.73
C HIS A 93 -17.91 6.05 12.03
N ARG A 94 -16.85 5.54 12.70
CA ARG A 94 -16.23 6.14 13.89
C ARG A 94 -14.97 6.92 13.50
#